data_AF-A0A8C7SLI2-F1
#
_entry.id   AF-A0A8C7SLI2-F1
#
_cell.length_a   1.000
_cell.length_b   1.000
_cell.length_c   1.000
_cell.angle_alpha   90.00
_cell.angle_beta   90.00
_cell.angle_gamma   90.00
#
_symmetry.space_group_name_H-M   'P 1'
#
loop_
_entity.id
_entity.type
_entity.pdbx_description
1 polymer ?
#
loop_
_entity_poly.entity_id
_entity_poly.type
_entity_poly.pdbx_seq_one_letter_code
_entity_poly.pdbx_strand_id
1 'polypeptide(L)'
;MAQKEKLQSLKDFHKDTLKPSPGKSPGTRPEDEAEGKPIQREKWASKLDFILSVAGGFVGLGNVWRFPYLCYKNGGGAFLIPYTIFLFGGGLPVFFLEVALGQYTSEGGITCWEKLCPIFTGIGYASIVIVSLLNIYYIVILAWGLYYLFQCFQPELPWAKCNQPWNTARCVEDTFRKNKTLMLAANITNFTSPVTEFWERNVLSISSGIDDIGPLKWDLALCLLAVWIVCFFCIWKGVKSTGKVVYITATFPFVMLIVLLVRGVTLPGASEGIKFYLYPNMTRLQDPEVWIDAGTQIFFSYAICLGAMTSLGSYNKYKYNCYRDCLLLGGLNSGTSFVSGFAIFSVLGFMAQEQGVDIADVAESGPGLAFIAYPKAVSMMPMPTFWAILFFIMLLLLGLDSQFVEVEGQITSLVDLYPSVLRIGYRREIFIAVMCCISYLLGLTMVTKGGMYVFQLFDYYAASGVCLLWVAFFECIAIAWIYGADNFYDAIEDMIGYRPNPWMKWMLNSPTLLCCGFENMRNLLDQSEDGCFIFSLVKYKPLTYNKVYEYPDWSIGLGWSLALASMICIPMVMVIKILQSDGPLIEVLKGGASSRPKEYSMKGSELTQALNPNGDNILIKPTHTIVETMM
;
A
#
# COMPACT_ATOMS: atom_id res chain seq x y z
N MET A 1 -22.20 57.43 7.57
CA MET A 1 -20.82 57.08 7.18
C MET A 1 -20.00 56.59 8.37
N ALA A 2 -19.95 57.32 9.50
CA ALA A 2 -19.19 56.94 10.70
C ALA A 2 -19.46 55.54 11.28
N GLN A 3 -20.69 55.01 11.16
CA GLN A 3 -21.04 53.67 11.65
C GLN A 3 -20.55 52.54 10.72
N LYS A 4 -20.44 52.81 9.41
CA LYS A 4 -19.84 51.89 8.43
C LYS A 4 -18.32 51.85 8.58
N GLU A 5 -17.68 52.98 8.87
CA GLU A 5 -16.24 53.05 9.13
C GLU A 5 -15.85 52.33 10.42
N LYS A 6 -16.64 52.45 11.50
CA LYS A 6 -16.43 51.65 12.73
C LYS A 6 -16.59 50.15 12.50
N LEU A 7 -17.56 49.74 11.69
CA LEU A 7 -17.76 48.32 11.36
C LEU A 7 -16.64 47.78 10.46
N GLN A 8 -16.10 48.61 9.57
CA GLN A 8 -14.97 48.27 8.72
C GLN A 8 -13.67 48.17 9.54
N SER A 9 -13.42 49.13 10.44
CA SER A 9 -12.30 49.10 11.39
C SER A 9 -12.34 47.88 12.32
N LEU A 10 -13.52 47.45 12.77
CA LEU A 10 -13.68 46.23 13.58
C LEU A 10 -13.44 44.95 12.77
N LYS A 11 -13.82 44.93 11.49
CA LYS A 11 -13.53 43.82 10.58
C LYS A 11 -12.05 43.74 10.23
N ASP A 12 -11.40 44.88 10.02
CA ASP A 12 -9.96 44.96 9.75
C ASP A 12 -9.13 44.60 11.00
N PHE A 13 -9.58 45.00 12.20
CA PHE A 13 -8.99 44.59 13.47
C PHE A 13 -9.12 43.08 13.75
N HIS A 14 -10.26 42.47 13.43
CA HIS A 14 -10.42 41.00 13.48
C HIS A 14 -9.53 40.29 12.46
N LYS A 15 -9.35 40.88 11.27
CA LYS A 15 -8.54 40.31 10.18
C LYS A 15 -7.03 40.39 10.46
N ASP A 16 -6.57 41.42 11.17
CA ASP A 16 -5.18 41.55 11.59
C ASP A 16 -4.84 40.73 12.84
N THR A 17 -5.79 40.50 13.75
CA THR A 17 -5.61 39.55 14.87
C THR A 17 -5.59 38.07 14.41
N LEU A 18 -6.17 37.78 13.24
CA LEU A 18 -6.20 36.45 12.60
C LEU A 18 -5.05 36.21 11.62
N LYS A 19 -4.10 37.14 11.45
CA LYS A 19 -2.86 36.83 10.74
C LYS A 19 -2.04 35.87 11.61
N PRO A 20 -1.58 34.73 11.06
CA PRO A 20 -0.68 33.86 11.82
C PRO A 20 0.58 34.66 12.14
N SER A 21 0.86 34.84 13.43
CA SER A 21 2.15 35.35 13.88
C SER A 21 3.25 34.43 13.33
N PRO A 22 4.40 34.96 12.86
CA PRO A 22 5.44 34.13 12.27
C PRO A 22 5.95 33.14 13.33
N GLY A 23 5.68 31.84 13.15
CA GLY A 23 6.14 30.77 14.04
C GLY A 23 5.07 29.85 14.66
N LYS A 24 3.79 29.90 14.27
CA LYS A 24 2.74 29.02 14.84
C LYS A 24 2.43 27.78 13.98
N SER A 25 2.19 26.66 14.67
CA SER A 25 1.90 25.32 14.09
C SER A 25 0.67 25.35 13.18
N PRO A 26 0.73 24.78 11.96
CA PRO A 26 -0.44 24.59 11.13
C PRO A 26 -1.28 23.43 11.68
N GLY A 27 -2.24 23.71 12.56
CA GLY A 27 -3.14 22.67 13.07
C GLY A 27 -4.03 23.08 14.24
N THR A 28 -3.55 23.97 15.12
CA THR A 28 -4.32 24.49 16.25
C THR A 28 -5.05 25.77 15.86
N ARG A 29 -6.36 25.86 16.13
CA ARG A 29 -7.01 27.19 16.15
C ARG A 29 -6.37 27.96 17.31
N PRO A 30 -6.05 29.26 17.16
CA PRO A 30 -5.51 30.08 18.25
C PRO A 30 -6.36 30.05 19.52
N GLU A 31 -7.65 29.75 19.35
CA GLU A 31 -8.68 29.64 20.37
C GLU A 31 -8.52 28.38 21.25
N ASP A 32 -8.09 27.25 20.67
CA ASP A 32 -7.98 25.96 21.39
C ASP A 32 -6.74 25.92 22.30
N GLU A 33 -5.66 26.63 21.94
CA GLU A 33 -4.46 26.78 22.78
C GLU A 33 -4.69 27.78 23.94
N ALA A 34 -5.52 28.80 23.74
CA ALA A 34 -5.87 29.77 24.78
C ALA A 34 -6.75 29.17 25.89
N GLU A 35 -7.50 28.10 25.58
CA GLU A 35 -8.41 27.41 26.51
C GLU A 35 -7.79 26.17 27.18
N GLY A 36 -6.52 25.84 26.91
CA GLY A 36 -5.87 24.66 27.49
C GLY A 36 -6.50 23.33 27.07
N LYS A 37 -7.23 23.30 25.94
CA LYS A 37 -7.84 22.09 25.41
C LYS A 37 -6.76 21.15 24.84
N PRO A 38 -6.90 19.83 25.01
CA PRO A 38 -5.94 18.88 24.43
C PRO A 38 -5.86 19.06 22.92
N ILE A 39 -4.65 18.98 22.36
CA ILE A 39 -4.40 19.13 20.91
C ILE A 39 -5.28 18.15 20.15
N GLN A 40 -6.30 18.67 19.48
CA GLN A 40 -7.28 17.85 18.76
C GLN A 40 -6.65 17.34 17.46
N ARG A 41 -6.74 16.03 17.22
CA ARG A 41 -6.24 15.40 15.98
C ARG A 41 -6.93 16.04 14.77
N GLU A 42 -6.15 16.34 13.73
CA GLU A 42 -6.71 16.77 12.47
C GLU A 42 -7.68 15.72 11.91
N LYS A 43 -8.63 16.16 11.08
CA LYS A 43 -9.62 15.28 10.46
C LYS A 43 -9.72 15.58 8.97
N TRP A 44 -10.11 14.59 8.18
CA TRP A 44 -10.39 14.78 6.75
C TRP A 44 -11.41 15.91 6.54
N ALA A 45 -11.12 16.80 5.58
CA ALA A 45 -12.03 17.92 5.30
C ALA A 45 -13.33 17.44 4.65
N SER A 46 -13.25 16.39 3.83
CA SER A 46 -14.41 15.75 3.19
C SER A 46 -14.32 14.22 3.24
N LYS A 47 -15.46 13.54 3.02
CA LYS A 47 -15.48 12.07 2.88
C LYS A 47 -14.74 11.61 1.63
N LEU A 48 -14.78 12.41 0.56
CA LEU A 48 -14.10 12.11 -0.70
C LEU A 48 -12.59 12.19 -0.53
N ASP A 49 -12.07 13.09 0.32
CA ASP A 49 -10.64 13.18 0.60
C ASP A 49 -10.13 11.84 1.16
N PHE A 50 -10.87 11.24 2.11
CA PHE A 50 -10.54 9.91 2.65
C PHE A 50 -10.67 8.82 1.58
N ILE A 51 -11.81 8.74 0.89
CA ILE A 51 -12.07 7.69 -0.11
C ILE A 51 -11.02 7.71 -1.22
N LEU A 52 -10.69 8.90 -1.76
CA LEU A 52 -9.68 9.03 -2.81
C LEU A 52 -8.27 8.78 -2.29
N SER A 53 -7.95 9.16 -1.05
CA SER A 53 -6.63 8.86 -0.45
C SER A 53 -6.44 7.36 -0.26
N VAL A 54 -7.45 6.64 0.23
CA VAL A 54 -7.39 5.18 0.37
C VAL A 54 -7.38 4.51 -1.00
N ALA A 55 -8.22 4.98 -1.95
CA ALA A 55 -8.28 4.44 -3.29
C ALA A 55 -6.94 4.60 -4.04
N GLY A 56 -6.36 5.79 -4.03
CA GLY A 56 -5.04 6.03 -4.63
C GLY A 56 -3.93 5.25 -3.89
N GLY A 57 -4.01 5.16 -2.57
CA GLY A 57 -3.03 4.44 -1.76
C GLY A 57 -2.90 2.96 -2.14
N PHE A 58 -4.03 2.25 -2.28
CA PHE A 58 -4.03 0.82 -2.61
C PHE A 58 -4.10 0.50 -4.11
N VAL A 59 -4.54 1.43 -4.96
CA VAL A 59 -4.60 1.22 -6.42
C VAL A 59 -3.30 1.75 -6.96
N GLY A 60 -2.29 0.90 -6.87
CA GLY A 60 -0.92 1.22 -7.26
C GLY A 60 -0.48 0.43 -8.48
N LEU A 61 0.84 0.36 -8.62
CA LEU A 61 1.47 -0.40 -9.69
C LEU A 61 1.13 -1.89 -9.60
N GLY A 62 1.01 -2.43 -8.38
CA GLY A 62 0.65 -3.83 -8.12
C GLY A 62 -0.62 -4.29 -8.84
N ASN A 63 -1.62 -3.42 -8.96
CA ASN A 63 -2.86 -3.71 -9.68
C ASN A 63 -2.61 -3.87 -11.18
N VAL A 64 -1.75 -3.03 -11.76
CA VAL A 64 -1.52 -2.95 -13.22
C VAL A 64 -0.52 -3.99 -13.70
N TRP A 65 0.58 -4.23 -12.98
CA TRP A 65 1.67 -5.08 -13.49
C TRP A 65 1.83 -6.44 -12.84
N ARG A 66 1.31 -6.63 -11.62
CA ARG A 66 1.56 -7.83 -10.80
C ARG A 66 0.35 -8.72 -10.84
N PHE A 67 -0.84 -8.19 -10.55
CA PHE A 67 -2.07 -8.97 -10.60
C PHE A 67 -2.32 -9.63 -11.98
N PRO A 68 -2.20 -8.91 -13.12
CA PRO A 68 -2.43 -9.54 -14.42
C PRO A 68 -1.42 -10.65 -14.70
N TYR A 69 -0.15 -10.41 -14.38
CA TYR A 69 0.91 -11.40 -14.51
C TYR A 69 0.64 -12.66 -13.66
N LEU A 70 0.26 -12.48 -12.38
CA LEU A 70 -0.07 -13.59 -11.48
C LEU A 70 -1.28 -14.38 -11.95
N CYS A 71 -2.31 -13.69 -12.47
CA CYS A 71 -3.50 -14.35 -13.01
C CYS A 71 -3.12 -15.31 -14.13
N TYR A 72 -2.33 -14.86 -15.12
CA TYR A 72 -1.85 -15.72 -16.20
C TYR A 72 -0.95 -16.85 -15.68
N LYS A 73 0.11 -16.53 -14.90
CA LYS A 73 1.07 -17.50 -14.35
C LYS A 73 0.37 -18.64 -13.60
N ASN A 74 -0.70 -18.31 -12.89
CA ASN A 74 -1.40 -19.21 -11.98
C ASN A 74 -2.70 -19.80 -12.54
N GLY A 75 -2.78 -19.93 -13.87
CA GLY A 75 -3.86 -20.69 -14.52
C GLY A 75 -5.01 -19.83 -15.04
N GLY A 76 -4.72 -18.58 -15.41
CA GLY A 76 -5.68 -17.64 -15.98
C GLY A 76 -6.86 -17.40 -15.05
N GLY A 77 -8.08 -17.59 -15.57
CA GLY A 77 -9.31 -17.40 -14.79
C GLY A 77 -9.45 -18.31 -13.58
N ALA A 78 -8.73 -19.44 -13.52
CA ALA A 78 -8.74 -20.31 -12.33
C ALA A 78 -8.15 -19.60 -11.09
N PHE A 79 -7.16 -18.72 -11.28
CA PHE A 79 -6.55 -17.92 -10.20
C PHE A 79 -7.54 -17.01 -9.48
N LEU A 80 -8.65 -16.63 -10.13
CA LEU A 80 -9.68 -15.79 -9.51
C LEU A 80 -10.39 -16.49 -8.35
N ILE A 81 -10.37 -17.83 -8.29
CA ILE A 81 -10.93 -18.60 -7.18
C ILE A 81 -10.14 -18.35 -5.89
N PRO A 82 -8.84 -18.70 -5.79
CA PRO A 82 -8.05 -18.41 -4.59
C PRO A 82 -7.97 -16.91 -4.32
N TYR A 83 -7.87 -16.05 -5.34
CA TYR A 83 -7.88 -14.60 -5.17
C TYR A 83 -9.16 -14.11 -4.47
N THR A 84 -10.34 -14.55 -4.92
CA THR A 84 -11.63 -14.17 -4.31
C THR A 84 -11.77 -14.75 -2.91
N ILE A 85 -11.27 -15.97 -2.68
CA ILE A 85 -11.23 -16.59 -1.36
C ILE A 85 -10.38 -15.76 -0.40
N PHE A 86 -9.19 -15.30 -0.77
CA PHE A 86 -8.37 -14.45 0.08
C PHE A 86 -8.92 -13.03 0.23
N LEU A 87 -9.57 -12.49 -0.81
CA LEU A 87 -10.23 -11.18 -0.77
C LEU A 87 -11.27 -11.13 0.35
N PHE A 88 -12.21 -12.08 0.34
CA PHE A 88 -13.23 -12.16 1.38
C PHE A 88 -12.59 -12.74 2.65
N GLY A 89 -11.87 -13.84 2.53
CA GLY A 89 -11.25 -14.57 3.64
C GLY A 89 -10.42 -13.70 4.56
N GLY A 90 -9.61 -12.78 4.01
CA GLY A 90 -8.71 -11.94 4.81
C GLY A 90 -8.43 -10.52 4.37
N GLY A 91 -8.38 -10.23 3.07
CA GLY A 91 -8.13 -8.87 2.59
C GLY A 91 -9.12 -7.86 3.15
N LEU A 92 -10.43 -8.10 2.94
CA LEU A 92 -11.50 -7.23 3.42
C LEU A 92 -11.61 -7.18 4.95
N PRO A 93 -11.60 -8.32 5.68
CA PRO A 93 -11.63 -8.31 7.15
C PRO A 93 -10.48 -7.54 7.79
N VAL A 94 -9.23 -7.77 7.34
CA VAL A 94 -8.05 -7.11 7.91
C VAL A 94 -8.01 -5.62 7.52
N PHE A 95 -8.34 -5.29 6.26
CA PHE A 95 -8.47 -3.91 5.83
C PHE A 95 -9.50 -3.14 6.67
N PHE A 96 -10.69 -3.72 6.89
CA PHE A 96 -11.70 -3.12 7.75
C PHE A 96 -11.22 -3.00 9.19
N LEU A 97 -10.55 -4.02 9.72
CA LEU A 97 -9.97 -4.02 11.07
C LEU A 97 -9.02 -2.84 11.26
N GLU A 98 -8.05 -2.64 10.36
CA GLU A 98 -7.06 -1.56 10.49
C GLU A 98 -7.72 -0.19 10.44
N VAL A 99 -8.63 0.05 9.48
CA VAL A 99 -9.34 1.33 9.35
C VAL A 99 -10.22 1.61 10.57
N ALA A 100 -10.97 0.60 11.04
CA ALA A 100 -11.83 0.73 12.21
C ALA A 100 -11.01 0.94 13.50
N LEU A 101 -9.89 0.23 13.66
CA LEU A 101 -8.97 0.39 14.78
C LEU A 101 -8.41 1.81 14.84
N GLY A 102 -7.95 2.33 13.69
CA GLY A 102 -7.48 3.70 13.56
C GLY A 102 -8.57 4.71 13.91
N GLN A 103 -9.76 4.56 13.33
CA GLN A 103 -10.89 5.47 13.57
C GLN A 103 -11.34 5.47 15.04
N TYR A 104 -11.41 4.29 15.67
CA TYR A 104 -11.84 4.12 17.05
C TYR A 104 -10.86 4.77 18.02
N THR A 105 -9.57 4.47 17.87
CA THR A 105 -8.53 4.98 18.77
C THR A 105 -8.16 6.44 18.48
N SER A 106 -8.41 6.91 17.25
CA SER A 106 -7.88 8.19 16.73
C SER A 106 -6.37 8.31 16.96
N GLU A 107 -5.64 7.22 16.74
CA GLU A 107 -4.20 7.07 16.93
C GLU A 107 -3.54 6.41 15.70
N GLY A 108 -2.25 6.65 15.52
CA GLY A 108 -1.43 6.02 14.48
C GLY A 108 -1.15 4.54 14.76
N GLY A 109 -0.41 3.90 13.85
CA GLY A 109 -0.20 2.44 13.82
C GLY A 109 0.57 1.85 15.01
N ILE A 110 1.27 2.65 15.82
CA ILE A 110 1.94 2.16 17.06
C ILE A 110 1.05 2.39 18.29
N THR A 111 0.63 3.64 18.49
CA THR A 111 -0.09 4.08 19.70
C THR A 111 -1.50 3.49 19.78
N CYS A 112 -2.10 3.07 18.66
CA CYS A 112 -3.37 2.33 18.67
C CYS A 112 -3.26 1.00 19.43
N TRP A 113 -2.18 0.23 19.23
CA TRP A 113 -1.94 -1.04 19.90
C TRP A 113 -1.61 -0.82 21.37
N GLU A 114 -0.87 0.22 21.72
CA GLU A 114 -0.60 0.56 23.12
C GLU A 114 -1.88 0.85 23.90
N LYS A 115 -2.87 1.51 23.29
CA LYS A 115 -4.17 1.79 23.94
C LYS A 115 -5.10 0.59 24.00
N LEU A 116 -5.01 -0.34 23.05
CA LEU A 116 -5.96 -1.44 22.94
C LEU A 116 -5.44 -2.72 23.60
N CYS A 117 -4.21 -3.11 23.24
CA CYS A 117 -3.56 -4.34 23.68
C CYS A 117 -2.05 -4.09 23.88
N PRO A 118 -1.64 -3.50 25.02
CA PRO A 118 -0.27 -3.06 25.27
C PRO A 118 0.80 -4.13 25.01
N ILE A 119 0.50 -5.41 25.28
CA ILE A 119 1.45 -6.50 25.06
C ILE A 119 1.78 -6.72 23.57
N PHE A 120 0.85 -6.40 22.66
CA PHE A 120 1.00 -6.53 21.22
C PHE A 120 1.42 -5.21 20.54
N THR A 121 1.91 -4.22 21.29
CA THR A 121 2.46 -2.97 20.69
C THR A 121 3.58 -3.23 19.68
N GLY A 122 4.26 -4.37 19.78
CA GLY A 122 5.27 -4.82 18.82
C GLY A 122 4.74 -4.99 17.38
N ILE A 123 3.43 -5.19 17.20
CA ILE A 123 2.78 -5.21 15.87
C ILE A 123 2.99 -3.87 15.18
N GLY A 124 2.68 -2.76 15.85
CA GLY A 124 2.86 -1.43 15.30
C GLY A 124 4.31 -1.12 14.94
N TYR A 125 5.28 -1.53 15.78
CA TYR A 125 6.70 -1.38 15.46
C TYR A 125 7.10 -2.23 14.23
N ALA A 126 6.63 -3.47 14.14
CA ALA A 126 6.87 -4.33 12.99
C ALA A 126 6.35 -3.70 11.70
N SER A 127 5.09 -3.24 11.69
CA SER A 127 4.49 -2.53 10.56
C SER A 127 5.29 -1.30 10.14
N ILE A 128 5.81 -0.53 11.11
CA ILE A 128 6.61 0.67 10.82
C ILE A 128 7.96 0.33 10.22
N VAL A 129 8.63 -0.75 10.66
CA VAL A 129 9.86 -1.23 10.02
C VAL A 129 9.58 -1.68 8.58
N ILE A 130 8.50 -2.43 8.35
CA ILE A 130 8.13 -2.89 7.00
C ILE A 130 7.89 -1.70 6.06
N VAL A 131 7.04 -0.74 6.45
CA VAL A 131 6.73 0.42 5.59
C VAL A 131 7.97 1.32 5.40
N SER A 132 8.88 1.39 6.39
CA SER A 132 10.15 2.13 6.23
C SER A 132 11.02 1.51 5.13
N LEU A 133 11.17 0.18 5.13
CA LEU A 133 11.93 -0.53 4.10
C LEU A 133 11.24 -0.45 2.74
N LEU A 134 9.90 -0.56 2.71
CA LEU A 134 9.10 -0.44 1.51
C LEU A 134 9.25 0.94 0.85
N ASN A 135 9.12 2.01 1.63
CA ASN A 135 9.26 3.39 1.17
C ASN A 135 10.61 3.67 0.49
N ILE A 136 11.69 2.97 0.89
CA ILE A 136 13.03 3.14 0.33
C ILE A 136 13.11 2.57 -1.09
N TYR A 137 12.58 1.36 -1.32
CA TYR A 137 12.73 0.71 -2.62
C TYR A 137 11.61 1.07 -3.60
N TYR A 138 10.36 1.21 -3.13
CA TYR A 138 9.22 1.44 -4.01
C TYR A 138 9.37 2.74 -4.82
N ILE A 139 9.86 3.79 -4.18
CA ILE A 139 10.08 5.10 -4.83
C ILE A 139 11.13 5.06 -5.96
N VAL A 140 12.01 4.06 -5.99
CA VAL A 140 12.99 3.87 -7.08
C VAL A 140 12.27 3.57 -8.40
N ILE A 141 11.11 2.88 -8.35
CA ILE A 141 10.28 2.63 -9.52
C ILE A 141 9.78 3.94 -10.12
N LEU A 142 9.37 4.89 -9.28
CA LEU A 142 8.91 6.20 -9.72
C LEU A 142 10.09 6.99 -10.33
N ALA A 143 11.30 6.83 -9.81
CA ALA A 143 12.50 7.43 -10.40
C ALA A 143 12.75 6.90 -11.82
N TRP A 144 12.59 5.59 -12.05
CA TRP A 144 12.63 5.01 -13.40
C TRP A 144 11.49 5.55 -14.28
N GLY A 145 10.27 5.63 -13.76
CA GLY A 145 9.12 6.22 -14.46
C GLY A 145 9.37 7.66 -14.90
N LEU A 146 9.96 8.48 -14.01
CA LEU A 146 10.30 9.87 -14.30
C LEU A 146 11.41 9.98 -15.34
N TYR A 147 12.42 9.11 -15.26
CA TYR A 147 13.46 9.03 -16.28
C TYR A 147 12.86 8.72 -17.66
N TYR A 148 12.02 7.69 -17.77
CA TYR A 148 11.36 7.35 -19.03
C TYR A 148 10.45 8.47 -19.54
N LEU A 149 9.74 9.17 -18.64
CA LEU A 149 8.93 10.33 -19.02
C LEU A 149 9.79 11.43 -19.65
N PHE A 150 10.95 11.76 -19.07
CA PHE A 150 11.87 12.73 -19.67
C PHE A 150 12.39 12.27 -21.04
N GLN A 151 12.65 10.97 -21.19
CA GLN A 151 13.10 10.38 -22.46
C GLN A 151 12.01 10.38 -23.55
N CYS A 152 10.74 10.57 -23.20
CA CYS A 152 9.66 10.69 -24.18
C CYS A 152 9.68 12.03 -24.95
N PHE A 153 10.33 13.07 -24.42
CA PHE A 153 10.37 14.40 -25.06
C PHE A 153 11.46 14.54 -26.13
N GLN A 154 11.83 13.41 -26.75
CA GLN A 154 12.76 13.34 -27.87
C GLN A 154 11.99 13.25 -29.21
N PRO A 155 12.60 13.62 -30.35
CA PRO A 155 11.95 13.51 -31.67
C PRO A 155 11.47 12.10 -32.00
N GLU A 156 12.24 11.09 -31.59
CA GLU A 156 11.90 9.68 -31.67
C GLU A 156 12.17 9.03 -30.31
N LEU A 157 11.37 8.01 -29.94
CA LEU A 157 11.58 7.31 -28.67
C LEU A 157 12.93 6.57 -28.68
N PRO A 158 13.78 6.75 -27.64
CA PRO A 158 15.15 6.25 -27.67
C PRO A 158 15.26 4.72 -27.62
N TRP A 159 14.20 4.03 -27.19
CA TRP A 159 14.10 2.56 -27.19
C TRP A 159 13.47 1.97 -28.46
N ALA A 160 13.06 2.78 -29.43
CA ALA A 160 12.35 2.29 -30.62
C ALA A 160 13.28 1.71 -31.71
N LYS A 161 14.55 2.13 -31.75
CA LYS A 161 15.52 1.74 -32.80
C LYS A 161 16.82 1.23 -32.22
N CYS A 162 17.53 0.43 -33.00
CA CYS A 162 18.93 0.10 -32.75
C CYS A 162 19.84 1.23 -33.27
N ASN A 163 21.16 1.12 -33.07
CA ASN A 163 22.17 2.13 -33.43
C ASN A 163 22.26 3.36 -32.50
N GLN A 164 21.98 3.15 -31.22
CA GLN A 164 22.28 4.11 -30.16
C GLN A 164 23.63 3.79 -29.49
N PRO A 165 24.26 4.74 -28.76
CA PRO A 165 25.56 4.52 -28.12
C PRO A 165 25.62 3.33 -27.15
N TRP A 166 24.48 2.96 -26.56
CA TRP A 166 24.35 1.83 -25.65
C TRP A 166 24.05 0.50 -26.35
N ASN A 167 23.80 0.48 -27.65
CA ASN A 167 23.42 -0.75 -28.33
C ASN A 167 24.62 -1.66 -28.63
N THR A 168 24.39 -2.97 -28.67
CA THR A 168 25.37 -3.94 -29.18
C THR A 168 25.12 -4.28 -30.64
N ALA A 169 26.09 -4.93 -31.27
CA ALA A 169 25.91 -5.53 -32.60
C ALA A 169 24.84 -6.65 -32.64
N ARG A 170 24.34 -7.11 -31.47
CA ARG A 170 23.26 -8.11 -31.36
C ARG A 170 21.87 -7.47 -31.27
N CYS A 171 21.79 -6.14 -31.22
CA CYS A 171 20.52 -5.42 -31.24
C CYS A 171 19.82 -5.64 -32.58
N VAL A 172 18.60 -6.16 -32.54
CA VAL A 172 17.76 -6.36 -33.73
C VAL A 172 16.42 -5.66 -33.53
N GLU A 173 16.06 -4.81 -34.49
CA GLU A 173 14.76 -4.13 -34.52
C GLU A 173 13.63 -5.11 -34.86
N ASP A 174 12.45 -4.90 -34.30
CA ASP A 174 11.31 -5.80 -34.52
C ASP A 174 10.83 -5.82 -35.99
N THR A 175 11.05 -4.73 -36.74
CA THR A 175 10.80 -4.65 -38.19
C THR A 175 11.69 -5.62 -38.98
N PHE A 176 12.97 -5.70 -38.62
CA PHE A 176 13.92 -6.65 -39.19
C PHE A 176 13.53 -8.10 -38.82
N ARG A 177 13.10 -8.31 -37.57
CA ARG A 177 12.67 -9.62 -37.06
C ARG A 177 11.48 -10.22 -37.81
N LYS A 178 10.50 -9.40 -38.19
CA LYS A 178 9.35 -9.84 -39.00
C LYS A 178 9.76 -10.42 -40.35
N ASN A 179 10.86 -9.94 -40.93
CA ASN A 179 11.34 -10.41 -42.21
C ASN A 179 12.19 -11.68 -42.04
N LYS A 180 11.52 -12.83 -41.94
CA LYS A 180 12.14 -14.15 -41.71
C LYS A 180 13.26 -14.47 -42.71
N THR A 181 13.13 -14.04 -43.97
CA THR A 181 14.15 -14.22 -45.01
C THR A 181 15.45 -13.49 -44.69
N LEU A 182 15.34 -12.28 -44.14
CA LEU A 182 16.46 -11.43 -43.75
C LEU A 182 17.14 -11.95 -42.48
N MET A 183 16.35 -12.43 -41.52
CA MET A 183 16.83 -13.11 -40.29
C MET A 183 17.62 -14.38 -40.61
N LEU A 184 17.09 -15.23 -41.50
CA LEU A 184 17.76 -16.44 -41.99
C LEU A 184 19.04 -16.12 -42.75
N ALA A 185 19.04 -15.07 -43.57
CA ALA A 185 20.24 -14.62 -44.29
C ALA A 185 21.34 -14.08 -43.35
N ALA A 186 20.96 -13.51 -42.20
CA ALA A 186 21.89 -12.95 -41.24
C ALA A 186 22.47 -13.97 -40.23
N ASN A 187 21.92 -15.20 -40.17
CA ASN A 187 22.34 -16.28 -39.26
C ASN A 187 22.44 -15.84 -37.77
N ILE A 188 21.54 -14.97 -37.32
CA ILE A 188 21.54 -14.44 -35.95
C ILE A 188 20.65 -15.32 -35.07
N THR A 189 21.28 -16.10 -34.18
CA THR A 189 20.59 -16.97 -33.21
C THR A 189 20.41 -16.33 -31.83
N ASN A 190 21.33 -15.43 -31.44
CA ASN A 190 21.31 -14.71 -30.16
C ASN A 190 21.17 -13.20 -30.40
N PHE A 191 19.94 -12.69 -30.36
CA PHE A 191 19.62 -11.28 -30.53
C PHE A 191 18.94 -10.69 -29.28
N THR A 192 19.02 -9.37 -29.16
CA THR A 192 18.41 -8.57 -28.09
C THR A 192 17.53 -7.49 -28.72
N SER A 193 16.47 -7.08 -28.01
CA SER A 193 15.59 -6.01 -28.50
C SER A 193 16.15 -4.63 -28.12
N PRO A 194 15.89 -3.56 -28.91
CA PRO A 194 16.35 -2.22 -28.59
C PRO A 194 15.83 -1.72 -27.23
N VAL A 195 14.62 -2.13 -26.84
CA VAL A 195 14.03 -1.78 -25.54
C VAL A 195 14.73 -2.49 -24.39
N THR A 196 15.06 -3.77 -24.55
CA THR A 196 15.83 -4.53 -23.54
C THR A 196 17.21 -3.90 -23.34
N GLU A 197 17.91 -3.58 -24.44
CA GLU A 197 19.22 -2.94 -24.33
C GLU A 197 19.15 -1.51 -23.78
N PHE A 198 18.09 -0.76 -24.09
CA PHE A 198 17.85 0.54 -23.46
C PHE A 198 17.71 0.40 -21.94
N TRP A 199 16.87 -0.52 -21.47
CA TRP A 199 16.69 -0.77 -20.04
C TRP A 199 17.98 -1.24 -19.35
N GLU A 200 18.58 -2.32 -19.83
CA GLU A 200 19.72 -2.96 -19.16
C GLU A 200 21.01 -2.16 -19.31
N ARG A 201 21.28 -1.59 -20.50
CA ARG A 201 22.59 -0.96 -20.80
C ARG A 201 22.59 0.55 -20.65
N ASN A 202 21.46 1.23 -20.91
CA ASN A 202 21.38 2.68 -20.77
C ASN A 202 20.78 3.13 -19.43
N VAL A 203 19.56 2.70 -19.11
CA VAL A 203 18.86 3.12 -17.88
C VAL A 203 19.62 2.61 -16.66
N LEU A 204 19.72 1.28 -16.51
CA LEU A 204 20.40 0.65 -15.38
C LEU A 204 21.92 0.66 -15.54
N SER A 205 22.42 0.42 -16.77
CA SER A 205 23.80 -0.05 -17.00
C SER A 205 24.19 -1.14 -16.02
N ILE A 206 23.38 -2.20 -16.02
CA ILE A 206 23.42 -3.27 -15.03
C ILE A 206 24.82 -3.90 -14.96
N SER A 207 25.31 -4.10 -13.73
CA SER A 207 26.59 -4.77 -13.47
C SER A 207 26.47 -6.29 -13.60
N SER A 208 27.58 -7.01 -13.36
CA SER A 208 27.59 -8.48 -13.42
C SER A 208 26.85 -9.15 -12.27
N GLY A 209 26.65 -8.46 -11.15
CA GLY A 209 26.07 -9.04 -9.95
C GLY A 209 26.07 -8.07 -8.77
N ILE A 210 25.53 -8.54 -7.64
CA ILE A 210 25.43 -7.76 -6.40
C ILE A 210 26.80 -7.47 -5.76
N ASP A 211 27.82 -8.30 -6.04
CA ASP A 211 29.19 -8.08 -5.58
C ASP A 211 29.88 -6.91 -6.30
N ASP A 212 29.43 -6.56 -7.50
CA ASP A 212 29.92 -5.41 -8.27
C ASP A 212 28.83 -4.34 -8.35
N ILE A 213 28.71 -3.51 -7.31
CA ILE A 213 27.70 -2.45 -7.26
C ILE A 213 27.97 -1.36 -8.31
N GLY A 214 29.23 -1.13 -8.68
CA GLY A 214 29.63 -0.08 -9.60
C GLY A 214 29.28 1.35 -9.13
N PRO A 215 29.49 2.37 -9.98
CA PRO A 215 29.23 3.77 -9.64
C PRO A 215 27.73 4.11 -9.64
N LEU A 216 27.41 5.23 -8.99
CA LEU A 216 26.08 5.82 -8.97
C LEU A 216 25.65 6.29 -10.38
N LYS A 217 24.40 6.01 -10.75
CA LYS A 217 23.75 6.58 -11.93
C LYS A 217 23.16 7.95 -11.60
N TRP A 218 23.91 9.00 -11.87
CA TRP A 218 23.51 10.38 -11.54
C TRP A 218 22.16 10.80 -12.11
N ASP A 219 21.85 10.41 -13.35
CA ASP A 219 20.56 10.76 -13.98
C ASP A 219 19.37 10.21 -13.18
N LEU A 220 19.48 8.95 -12.74
CA LEU A 220 18.47 8.30 -11.92
C LEU A 220 18.49 8.83 -10.48
N ALA A 221 19.66 9.18 -9.93
CA ALA A 221 19.76 9.80 -8.60
C ALA A 221 19.04 11.16 -8.55
N LEU A 222 19.15 11.95 -9.62
CA LEU A 222 18.41 13.21 -9.76
C LEU A 222 16.90 12.96 -9.93
N CYS A 223 16.50 11.93 -10.68
CA CYS A 223 15.09 11.53 -10.76
C CYS A 223 14.55 11.10 -9.40
N LEU A 224 15.32 10.31 -8.64
CA LEU A 224 14.96 9.86 -7.29
C LEU A 224 14.80 11.07 -6.34
N LEU A 225 15.72 12.03 -6.40
CA LEU A 225 15.62 13.27 -5.62
C LEU A 225 14.35 14.06 -5.98
N ALA A 226 14.07 14.21 -7.27
CA ALA A 226 12.89 14.91 -7.75
C ALA A 226 11.58 14.26 -7.26
N VAL A 227 11.49 12.93 -7.30
CA VAL A 227 10.30 12.22 -6.81
C VAL A 227 10.15 12.36 -5.29
N TRP A 228 11.24 12.30 -4.51
CA TRP A 228 11.19 12.56 -3.06
C TRP A 228 10.72 13.99 -2.73
N ILE A 229 11.16 14.99 -3.51
CA ILE A 229 10.71 16.38 -3.36
C ILE A 229 9.21 16.48 -3.63
N VAL A 230 8.71 15.84 -4.70
CA VAL A 230 7.26 15.80 -5.00
C VAL A 230 6.51 15.12 -3.85
N CYS A 231 6.97 13.95 -3.40
CA CYS A 231 6.36 13.22 -2.28
C CYS A 231 6.30 14.08 -1.01
N PHE A 232 7.37 14.80 -0.67
CA PHE A 232 7.40 15.72 0.47
C PHE A 232 6.28 16.78 0.37
N PHE A 233 6.15 17.45 -0.77
CA PHE A 233 5.10 18.46 -0.95
C PHE A 233 3.68 17.88 -0.98
N CYS A 234 3.51 16.60 -1.32
CA CYS A 234 2.21 15.94 -1.21
C CYS A 234 1.73 15.88 0.25
N ILE A 235 2.62 15.64 1.21
CA ILE A 235 2.29 15.33 2.63
C ILE A 235 2.71 16.39 3.65
N TRP A 236 3.45 17.42 3.24
CA TRP A 236 4.02 18.42 4.16
C TRP A 236 2.99 19.03 5.14
N LYS A 237 1.77 19.33 4.70
CA LYS A 237 0.67 19.83 5.54
C LYS A 237 -0.33 18.74 5.97
N GLY A 238 0.14 17.49 6.01
CA GLY A 238 -0.63 16.30 6.37
C GLY A 238 -1.83 16.09 5.47
N VAL A 239 -2.89 15.53 6.04
CA VAL A 239 -4.14 15.17 5.34
C VAL A 239 -4.81 16.34 4.61
N LYS A 240 -4.52 17.59 4.97
CA LYS A 240 -5.01 18.79 4.26
C LYS A 240 -4.37 18.96 2.88
N SER A 241 -3.10 18.60 2.73
CA SER A 241 -2.40 18.61 1.45
C SER A 241 -2.71 17.33 0.68
N THR A 242 -2.56 16.18 1.33
CA THR A 242 -2.83 14.85 0.78
C THR A 242 -4.23 14.79 0.16
N GLY A 243 -5.26 15.19 0.91
CA GLY A 243 -6.64 15.19 0.47
C GLY A 243 -6.95 16.10 -0.72
N LYS A 244 -6.04 17.02 -1.11
CA LYS A 244 -6.19 17.86 -2.32
C LYS A 244 -5.44 17.29 -3.51
N VAL A 245 -4.25 16.77 -3.30
CA VAL A 245 -3.41 16.18 -4.35
C VAL A 245 -4.10 14.96 -4.97
N VAL A 246 -4.72 14.11 -4.14
CA VAL A 246 -5.41 12.87 -4.56
C VAL A 246 -6.51 13.08 -5.60
N TYR A 247 -7.09 14.28 -5.71
CA TYR A 247 -8.10 14.56 -6.72
C TYR A 247 -7.56 14.46 -8.14
N ILE A 248 -6.28 14.75 -8.35
CA ILE A 248 -5.63 14.61 -9.66
C ILE A 248 -4.92 13.27 -9.73
N THR A 249 -4.14 12.96 -8.70
CA THR A 249 -3.22 11.83 -8.73
C THR A 249 -3.95 10.49 -8.70
N ALA A 250 -5.09 10.38 -8.01
CA ALA A 250 -5.88 9.15 -8.00
C ALA A 250 -6.83 9.05 -9.19
N THR A 251 -7.43 10.16 -9.63
CA THR A 251 -8.47 10.11 -10.69
C THR A 251 -7.90 9.93 -12.09
N PHE A 252 -6.74 10.53 -12.38
CA PHE A 252 -6.12 10.45 -13.71
C PHE A 252 -5.78 9.00 -14.11
N PRO A 253 -5.17 8.17 -13.25
CA PRO A 253 -4.96 6.77 -13.57
C PRO A 253 -6.22 5.97 -13.88
N PHE A 254 -7.35 6.20 -13.18
CA PHE A 254 -8.60 5.53 -13.51
C PHE A 254 -9.09 5.90 -14.92
N VAL A 255 -9.03 7.18 -15.27
CA VAL A 255 -9.39 7.65 -16.62
C VAL A 255 -8.44 7.02 -17.66
N MET A 256 -7.14 7.00 -17.38
CA MET A 256 -6.15 6.42 -18.27
C MET A 256 -6.30 4.92 -18.44
N LEU A 257 -6.64 4.17 -17.40
CA LEU A 257 -6.93 2.74 -17.49
C LEU A 257 -8.11 2.47 -18.43
N ILE A 258 -9.16 3.29 -18.40
CA ILE A 258 -10.29 3.19 -19.33
C ILE A 258 -9.84 3.48 -20.76
N VAL A 259 -9.04 4.54 -20.97
CA VAL A 259 -8.51 4.90 -22.29
C VAL A 259 -7.62 3.78 -22.85
N LEU A 260 -6.72 3.23 -22.04
CA LEU A 260 -5.85 2.13 -22.42
C LEU A 260 -6.61 0.83 -22.65
N LEU A 261 -7.67 0.58 -21.90
CA LEU A 261 -8.56 -0.55 -22.14
C LEU A 261 -9.22 -0.43 -23.51
N VAL A 262 -9.88 0.70 -23.80
CA VAL A 262 -10.54 0.95 -25.08
C VAL A 262 -9.53 0.83 -26.22
N ARG A 263 -8.34 1.44 -26.06
CA ARG A 263 -7.29 1.34 -27.07
C ARG A 263 -6.83 -0.10 -27.25
N GLY A 264 -6.52 -0.79 -26.16
CA GLY A 264 -6.01 -2.16 -26.15
C GLY A 264 -6.95 -3.14 -26.83
N VAL A 265 -8.24 -3.12 -26.50
CA VAL A 265 -9.22 -4.04 -27.09
C VAL A 265 -9.52 -3.76 -28.57
N THR A 266 -9.20 -2.56 -29.08
CA THR A 266 -9.32 -2.22 -30.50
C THR A 266 -8.11 -2.63 -31.34
N LEU A 267 -7.01 -3.07 -30.71
CA LEU A 267 -5.82 -3.53 -31.42
C LEU A 267 -6.02 -4.94 -31.98
N PRO A 268 -5.38 -5.27 -33.13
CA PRO A 268 -5.39 -6.64 -33.63
C PRO A 268 -4.67 -7.55 -32.63
N GLY A 269 -5.18 -8.77 -32.42
CA GLY A 269 -4.58 -9.75 -31.49
C GLY A 269 -5.01 -9.61 -30.03
N ALA A 270 -5.81 -8.59 -29.71
CA ALA A 270 -6.33 -8.39 -28.36
C ALA A 270 -7.10 -9.61 -27.82
N SER A 271 -7.84 -10.32 -28.69
CA SER A 271 -8.61 -11.51 -28.30
C SER A 271 -7.73 -12.65 -27.79
N GLU A 272 -6.57 -12.89 -28.43
CA GLU A 272 -5.63 -13.92 -27.99
C GLU A 272 -4.99 -13.52 -26.66
N GLY A 273 -4.65 -12.24 -26.49
CA GLY A 273 -4.20 -11.69 -25.22
C GLY A 273 -5.18 -11.92 -24.08
N ILE A 274 -6.46 -11.58 -24.27
CA ILE A 274 -7.52 -11.76 -23.27
C ILE A 274 -7.76 -13.24 -22.99
N LYS A 275 -7.71 -14.10 -24.01
CA LYS A 275 -7.79 -15.55 -23.82
C LYS A 275 -6.63 -16.04 -22.95
N PHE A 276 -5.42 -15.56 -23.19
CA PHE A 276 -4.25 -15.91 -22.39
C PHE A 276 -4.36 -15.42 -20.93
N TYR A 277 -5.03 -14.30 -20.71
CA TYR A 277 -5.31 -13.76 -19.38
C TYR A 277 -6.33 -14.60 -18.60
N LEU A 278 -7.44 -15.03 -19.23
CA LEU A 278 -8.60 -15.58 -18.52
C LEU A 278 -8.93 -17.05 -18.79
N TYR A 279 -8.32 -17.69 -19.79
CA TYR A 279 -8.62 -19.09 -20.07
C TYR A 279 -8.23 -19.97 -18.87
N PRO A 280 -9.18 -20.65 -18.22
CA PRO A 280 -8.93 -21.26 -16.93
C PRO A 280 -8.20 -22.59 -17.07
N ASN A 281 -7.09 -22.75 -16.35
CA ASN A 281 -6.41 -24.03 -16.18
C ASN A 281 -6.56 -24.51 -14.73
N MET A 282 -7.55 -25.37 -14.49
CA MET A 282 -7.88 -25.87 -13.14
C MET A 282 -6.78 -26.72 -12.51
N THR A 283 -5.87 -27.30 -13.31
CA THR A 283 -4.76 -28.11 -12.77
C THR A 283 -3.80 -27.28 -11.94
N ARG A 284 -3.69 -25.97 -12.21
CA ARG A 284 -2.83 -25.06 -11.43
C ARG A 284 -3.30 -24.90 -9.98
N LEU A 285 -4.58 -25.10 -9.67
CA LEU A 285 -5.10 -24.98 -8.30
C LEU A 285 -4.55 -26.04 -7.33
N GLN A 286 -3.98 -27.14 -7.86
CA GLN A 286 -3.28 -28.15 -7.07
C GLN A 286 -1.90 -27.68 -6.60
N ASP A 287 -1.33 -26.66 -7.25
CA ASP A 287 -0.06 -26.08 -6.84
C ASP A 287 -0.27 -25.07 -5.71
N PRO A 288 0.28 -25.29 -4.51
CA PRO A 288 0.10 -24.37 -3.40
C PRO A 288 0.75 -22.99 -3.63
N GLU A 289 1.73 -22.87 -4.54
CA GLU A 289 2.32 -21.57 -4.93
C GLU A 289 1.22 -20.61 -5.43
N VAL A 290 0.17 -21.14 -6.08
CA VAL A 290 -0.98 -20.36 -6.55
C VAL A 290 -1.75 -19.70 -5.41
N TRP A 291 -1.88 -20.39 -4.28
CA TRP A 291 -2.57 -19.88 -3.10
C TRP A 291 -1.73 -18.85 -2.35
N ILE A 292 -0.41 -19.06 -2.25
CA ILE A 292 0.50 -18.08 -1.66
C ILE A 292 0.54 -16.79 -2.49
N ASP A 293 0.63 -16.92 -3.81
CA ASP A 293 0.61 -15.79 -4.73
C ASP A 293 -0.71 -15.01 -4.61
N ALA A 294 -1.84 -15.69 -4.49
CA ALA A 294 -3.16 -15.07 -4.29
C ALA A 294 -3.25 -14.31 -2.96
N GLY A 295 -2.86 -14.95 -1.84
CA GLY A 295 -2.85 -14.33 -0.53
C GLY A 295 -1.91 -13.12 -0.48
N THR A 296 -0.65 -13.30 -0.89
CA THR A 296 0.34 -12.22 -0.91
C THR A 296 -0.11 -11.06 -1.79
N GLN A 297 -0.72 -11.34 -2.95
CA GLN A 297 -1.25 -10.30 -3.82
C GLN A 297 -2.36 -9.50 -3.13
N ILE A 298 -3.29 -10.15 -2.42
CA ILE A 298 -4.36 -9.44 -1.70
C ILE A 298 -3.78 -8.55 -0.60
N PHE A 299 -2.89 -9.07 0.25
CA PHE A 299 -2.33 -8.30 1.36
C PHE A 299 -1.50 -7.11 0.88
N PHE A 300 -0.65 -7.35 -0.13
CA PHE A 300 0.16 -6.29 -0.74
C PHE A 300 -0.72 -5.27 -1.49
N SER A 301 -1.72 -5.72 -2.25
CA SER A 301 -2.59 -4.85 -3.04
C SER A 301 -3.51 -3.98 -2.19
N TYR A 302 -3.80 -4.35 -0.94
CA TYR A 302 -4.60 -3.52 -0.02
C TYR A 302 -3.74 -2.65 0.89
N ALA A 303 -2.41 -2.79 0.83
CA ALA A 303 -1.45 -2.12 1.71
C ALA A 303 -1.79 -2.32 3.21
N ILE A 304 -2.26 -3.52 3.57
CA ILE A 304 -2.61 -3.91 4.94
C ILE A 304 -1.40 -4.47 5.69
N CYS A 305 -1.44 -4.41 7.02
CA CYS A 305 -0.37 -4.78 7.94
C CYS A 305 0.86 -3.86 7.90
N LEU A 306 0.74 -2.72 7.19
CA LEU A 306 1.74 -1.65 7.10
C LEU A 306 1.47 -0.49 8.06
N GLY A 307 0.32 -0.49 8.76
CA GLY A 307 -0.11 0.60 9.66
C GLY A 307 -0.55 1.88 8.94
N ALA A 308 -0.47 1.92 7.61
CA ALA A 308 -0.93 3.04 6.79
C ALA A 308 -2.46 3.20 6.85
N MET A 309 -3.22 2.11 6.73
CA MET A 309 -4.69 2.15 6.79
C MET A 309 -5.20 2.53 8.18
N THR A 310 -4.55 2.07 9.24
CA THR A 310 -4.79 2.52 10.61
C THR A 310 -4.58 4.03 10.73
N SER A 311 -3.48 4.52 10.19
CA SER A 311 -3.16 5.96 10.20
C SER A 311 -4.17 6.78 9.40
N LEU A 312 -4.58 6.35 8.20
CA LEU A 312 -5.62 7.06 7.43
C LEU A 312 -6.98 7.02 8.14
N GLY A 313 -7.34 5.89 8.74
CA GLY A 313 -8.57 5.72 9.52
C GLY A 313 -8.62 6.62 10.75
N SER A 314 -7.48 6.89 11.40
CA SER A 314 -7.40 7.77 12.57
C SER A 314 -7.84 9.22 12.32
N TYR A 315 -7.72 9.68 11.07
CA TYR A 315 -8.17 11.00 10.63
C TYR A 315 -9.68 11.04 10.30
N ASN A 316 -10.39 9.90 10.35
CA ASN A 316 -11.84 9.87 10.20
C ASN A 316 -12.55 10.45 11.42
N LYS A 317 -13.74 10.99 11.16
CA LYS A 317 -14.67 11.37 12.24
C LYS A 317 -15.16 10.11 12.93
N TYR A 318 -15.38 10.16 14.24
CA TYR A 318 -15.75 8.99 15.04
C TYR A 318 -17.00 8.25 14.51
N LYS A 319 -18.02 9.01 14.08
CA LYS A 319 -19.28 8.48 13.52
C LYS A 319 -19.23 8.21 12.00
N TYR A 320 -18.05 8.18 11.39
CA TYR A 320 -17.89 7.89 9.96
C TYR A 320 -18.19 6.41 9.69
N ASN A 321 -18.98 6.11 8.66
CA ASN A 321 -19.31 4.73 8.31
C ASN A 321 -18.14 4.06 7.55
N CYS A 322 -17.11 3.65 8.29
CA CYS A 322 -15.95 2.97 7.72
C CYS A 322 -16.30 1.60 7.14
N TYR A 323 -17.26 0.87 7.72
CA TYR A 323 -17.64 -0.47 7.25
C TYR A 323 -18.14 -0.46 5.80
N ARG A 324 -19.11 0.40 5.49
CA ARG A 324 -19.65 0.52 4.13
C ARG A 324 -18.55 0.88 3.13
N ASP A 325 -17.74 1.87 3.49
CA ASP A 325 -16.75 2.40 2.57
C ASP A 325 -15.58 1.44 2.38
N CYS A 326 -15.18 0.67 3.40
CA CYS A 326 -14.19 -0.40 3.25
C CYS A 326 -14.66 -1.48 2.27
N LEU A 327 -15.95 -1.85 2.28
CA LEU A 327 -16.50 -2.81 1.30
C LEU A 327 -16.49 -2.24 -0.13
N LEU A 328 -16.90 -0.98 -0.30
CA LEU A 328 -16.88 -0.31 -1.61
C LEU A 328 -15.46 -0.15 -2.14
N LEU A 329 -14.53 0.28 -1.28
CA LEU A 329 -13.12 0.44 -1.59
C LEU A 329 -12.48 -0.91 -1.92
N GLY A 330 -12.78 -1.97 -1.19
CA GLY A 330 -12.29 -3.29 -1.54
C GLY A 330 -12.84 -3.81 -2.86
N GLY A 331 -14.11 -3.55 -3.18
CA GLY A 331 -14.65 -3.82 -4.51
C GLY A 331 -13.93 -3.03 -5.61
N LEU A 332 -13.64 -1.74 -5.37
CA LEU A 332 -12.92 -0.87 -6.29
C LEU A 332 -11.49 -1.40 -6.55
N ASN A 333 -10.75 -1.76 -5.51
CA ASN A 333 -9.37 -2.23 -5.62
C ASN A 333 -9.28 -3.49 -6.51
N SER A 334 -10.01 -4.54 -6.14
CA SER A 334 -10.02 -5.80 -6.88
C SER A 334 -10.63 -5.68 -8.28
N GLY A 335 -11.68 -4.85 -8.42
CA GLY A 335 -12.27 -4.55 -9.72
C GLY A 335 -11.28 -3.84 -10.65
N THR A 336 -10.48 -2.93 -10.11
CA THR A 336 -9.45 -2.22 -10.89
C THR A 336 -8.34 -3.15 -11.34
N SER A 337 -7.88 -4.05 -10.46
CA SER A 337 -6.93 -5.11 -10.82
C SER A 337 -7.45 -5.95 -11.99
N PHE A 338 -8.70 -6.39 -11.92
CA PHE A 338 -9.35 -7.17 -12.98
C PHE A 338 -9.43 -6.40 -14.31
N VAL A 339 -9.91 -5.15 -14.28
CA VAL A 339 -10.01 -4.31 -15.49
C VAL A 339 -8.65 -3.98 -16.08
N SER A 340 -7.64 -3.69 -15.25
CA SER A 340 -6.29 -3.43 -15.72
C SER A 340 -5.68 -4.65 -16.42
N GLY A 341 -6.05 -5.88 -16.01
CA GLY A 341 -5.64 -7.10 -16.68
C GLY A 341 -6.08 -7.15 -18.14
N PHE A 342 -7.32 -6.74 -18.44
CA PHE A 342 -7.77 -6.60 -19.83
C PHE A 342 -6.96 -5.54 -20.61
N ALA A 343 -6.70 -4.38 -19.99
CA ALA A 343 -5.94 -3.31 -20.63
C ALA A 343 -4.50 -3.76 -20.98
N ILE A 344 -3.84 -4.48 -20.07
CA ILE A 344 -2.47 -4.97 -20.26
C ILE A 344 -2.44 -6.14 -21.26
N PHE A 345 -3.24 -7.18 -21.04
CA PHE A 345 -3.16 -8.37 -21.89
C PHE A 345 -3.69 -8.15 -23.30
N SER A 346 -4.61 -7.22 -23.52
CA SER A 346 -5.00 -6.84 -24.89
C SER A 346 -3.83 -6.21 -25.67
N VAL A 347 -3.02 -5.37 -25.01
CA VAL A 347 -1.80 -4.78 -25.60
C VAL A 347 -0.69 -5.83 -25.78
N LEU A 348 -0.52 -6.76 -24.84
CA LEU A 348 0.43 -7.87 -24.99
C LEU A 348 0.03 -8.83 -26.13
N GLY A 349 -1.27 -9.10 -26.29
CA GLY A 349 -1.79 -9.90 -27.42
C GLY A 349 -1.49 -9.25 -28.77
N PHE A 350 -1.66 -7.93 -28.87
CA PHE A 350 -1.21 -7.14 -30.01
C PHE A 350 0.29 -7.28 -30.26
N MET A 351 1.10 -7.11 -29.22
CA MET A 351 2.56 -7.22 -29.31
C MET A 351 3.01 -8.61 -29.78
N ALA A 352 2.38 -9.67 -29.28
CA ALA A 352 2.67 -11.05 -29.67
C ALA A 352 2.28 -11.32 -31.13
N GLN A 353 1.11 -10.86 -31.56
CA GLN A 353 0.66 -10.99 -32.95
C GLN A 353 1.57 -10.21 -33.91
N GLU A 354 1.94 -8.97 -33.56
CA GLU A 354 2.85 -8.17 -34.37
C GLU A 354 4.24 -8.85 -34.46
N GLN A 355 4.77 -9.40 -33.38
CA GLN A 355 6.09 -10.05 -33.42
C GLN A 355 6.06 -11.48 -33.96
N GLY A 356 4.89 -12.10 -34.09
CA GLY A 356 4.75 -13.51 -34.45
C GLY A 356 5.38 -14.46 -33.42
N VAL A 357 5.27 -14.12 -32.14
CA VAL A 357 5.79 -14.89 -30.99
C VAL A 357 4.66 -15.33 -30.07
N ASP A 358 4.96 -16.28 -29.18
CA ASP A 358 4.00 -16.67 -28.14
C ASP A 358 3.81 -15.53 -27.12
N ILE A 359 2.61 -15.39 -26.58
CA ILE A 359 2.30 -14.38 -25.56
C ILE A 359 3.12 -14.63 -24.28
N ALA A 360 3.45 -15.89 -23.98
CA ALA A 360 4.31 -16.26 -22.86
C ALA A 360 5.70 -15.59 -22.92
N ASP A 361 6.23 -15.39 -24.13
CA ASP A 361 7.57 -14.83 -24.35
C ASP A 361 7.59 -13.29 -24.23
N VAL A 362 6.43 -12.64 -24.18
CA VAL A 362 6.30 -11.18 -24.02
C VAL A 362 5.73 -10.78 -22.64
N ALA A 363 5.25 -11.75 -21.87
CA ALA A 363 4.70 -11.56 -20.54
C ALA A 363 5.81 -11.53 -19.47
N GLU A 364 6.46 -10.38 -19.33
CA GLU A 364 7.45 -10.12 -18.27
C GLU A 364 6.81 -9.91 -16.89
N SER A 365 7.56 -10.16 -15.82
CA SER A 365 7.13 -9.89 -14.44
C SER A 365 7.71 -8.60 -13.89
N GLY A 366 6.99 -7.99 -12.94
CA GLY A 366 7.46 -6.82 -12.18
C GLY A 366 7.86 -5.63 -13.07
N PRO A 367 9.01 -4.97 -12.79
CA PRO A 367 9.48 -3.82 -13.57
C PRO A 367 9.67 -4.10 -15.06
N GLY A 368 10.00 -5.34 -15.45
CA GLY A 368 10.16 -5.72 -16.86
C GLY A 368 8.89 -5.48 -17.67
N LEU A 369 7.71 -5.67 -17.07
CA LEU A 369 6.46 -5.43 -17.77
C LEU A 369 6.26 -3.94 -18.12
N ALA A 370 6.53 -3.03 -17.18
CA ALA A 370 6.32 -1.60 -17.39
C ALA A 370 7.46 -0.90 -18.14
N PHE A 371 8.70 -1.39 -18.02
CA PHE A 371 9.87 -0.72 -18.60
C PHE A 371 10.46 -1.43 -19.83
N ILE A 372 10.01 -2.65 -20.14
CA ILE A 372 10.40 -3.41 -21.33
C ILE A 372 9.19 -3.73 -22.20
N ALA A 373 8.23 -4.52 -21.70
CA ALA A 373 7.12 -5.01 -22.52
C ALA A 373 6.21 -3.88 -23.01
N TYR A 374 5.80 -2.99 -22.10
CA TYR A 374 4.88 -1.89 -22.45
C TYR A 374 5.50 -0.85 -23.40
N PRO A 375 6.73 -0.32 -23.15
CA PRO A 375 7.36 0.64 -24.07
C PRO A 375 7.62 0.01 -25.45
N LYS A 376 7.86 -1.30 -25.49
CA LYS A 376 7.96 -2.06 -26.73
C LYS A 376 6.63 -2.08 -27.49
N ALA A 377 5.53 -2.43 -26.83
CA ALA A 377 4.21 -2.42 -27.46
C ALA A 377 3.79 -1.02 -27.93
N VAL A 378 4.05 0.01 -27.12
CA VAL A 378 3.77 1.42 -27.47
C VAL A 378 4.53 1.88 -28.70
N SER A 379 5.80 1.46 -28.85
CA SER A 379 6.62 1.81 -30.02
C SER A 379 6.07 1.26 -31.34
N MET A 380 5.20 0.25 -31.28
CA MET A 380 4.53 -0.35 -32.44
C MET A 380 3.19 0.31 -32.77
N MET A 381 2.67 1.19 -31.90
CA MET A 381 1.39 1.87 -32.11
C MET A 381 1.58 3.16 -32.93
N PRO A 382 0.54 3.62 -33.65
CA PRO A 382 0.53 4.96 -34.23
C PRO A 382 0.62 6.02 -33.13
N MET A 383 1.41 7.07 -33.37
CA MET A 383 1.72 8.13 -32.41
C MET A 383 2.36 7.59 -31.10
N PRO A 384 3.50 6.87 -31.19
CA PRO A 384 4.07 6.16 -30.04
C PRO A 384 4.44 7.11 -28.88
N THR A 385 4.93 8.32 -29.18
CA THR A 385 5.26 9.32 -28.17
C THR A 385 4.07 9.75 -27.32
N PHE A 386 2.89 9.90 -27.92
CA PHE A 386 1.67 10.29 -27.19
C PHE A 386 1.28 9.23 -26.16
N TRP A 387 1.25 7.96 -26.56
CA TRP A 387 0.93 6.86 -25.67
C TRP A 387 1.98 6.65 -24.58
N ALA A 388 3.27 6.82 -24.90
CA ALA A 388 4.36 6.70 -23.94
C ALA A 388 4.26 7.77 -22.84
N ILE A 389 4.04 9.03 -23.19
CA ILE A 389 3.87 10.13 -22.23
C ILE A 389 2.70 9.84 -21.29
N LEU A 390 1.53 9.47 -21.84
CA LEU A 390 0.36 9.17 -21.02
C LEU A 390 0.57 7.98 -20.09
N PHE A 391 1.23 6.93 -20.57
CA PHE A 391 1.55 5.75 -19.77
C PHE A 391 2.49 6.07 -18.62
N PHE A 392 3.59 6.79 -18.87
CA PHE A 392 4.54 7.13 -17.81
C PHE A 392 4.00 8.16 -16.81
N ILE A 393 3.13 9.09 -17.24
CA ILE A 393 2.38 9.94 -16.31
C ILE A 393 1.45 9.08 -15.43
N MET A 394 0.69 8.15 -16.03
CA MET A 394 -0.16 7.23 -15.27
C MET A 394 0.65 6.41 -14.26
N LEU A 395 1.79 5.83 -14.69
CA LEU A 395 2.69 5.06 -13.84
C LEU A 395 3.20 5.90 -12.66
N LEU A 396 3.64 7.14 -12.92
CA LEU A 396 4.09 8.05 -11.88
C LEU A 396 2.99 8.39 -10.89
N LEU A 397 1.78 8.68 -11.35
CA LEU A 397 0.67 9.04 -10.46
C LEU A 397 0.17 7.86 -9.62
N LEU A 398 0.07 6.65 -10.21
CA LEU A 398 -0.23 5.42 -9.46
C LEU A 398 0.83 5.12 -8.39
N GLY A 399 2.10 5.28 -8.75
CA GLY A 399 3.19 5.10 -7.80
C GLY A 399 3.19 6.16 -6.70
N LEU A 400 2.95 7.42 -7.06
CA LEU A 400 3.04 8.55 -6.14
C LEU A 400 1.98 8.47 -5.04
N ASP A 401 0.77 8.04 -5.38
CA ASP A 401 -0.32 7.88 -4.40
C ASP A 401 0.00 6.83 -3.34
N SER A 402 0.42 5.63 -3.74
CA SER A 402 0.85 4.60 -2.80
C SER A 402 1.99 5.10 -1.91
N GLN A 403 3.03 5.68 -2.52
CA GLN A 403 4.21 6.15 -1.80
C GLN A 403 3.86 7.19 -0.72
N PHE A 404 3.09 8.23 -1.06
CA PHE A 404 2.83 9.27 -0.06
C PHE A 404 1.86 8.81 1.03
N VAL A 405 0.96 7.86 0.73
CA VAL A 405 0.05 7.29 1.75
C VAL A 405 0.85 6.48 2.77
N GLU A 406 1.81 5.68 2.30
CA GLU A 406 2.69 4.88 3.15
C GLU A 406 3.62 5.76 3.99
N VAL A 407 4.23 6.79 3.40
CA VAL A 407 5.03 7.78 4.14
C VAL A 407 4.16 8.53 5.15
N GLU A 408 2.95 8.98 4.78
CA GLU A 408 2.03 9.64 5.72
C GLU A 408 1.65 8.71 6.88
N GLY A 409 1.43 7.42 6.62
CA GLY A 409 1.17 6.42 7.65
C GLY A 409 2.34 6.23 8.62
N GLN A 410 3.55 6.15 8.08
CA GLN A 410 4.78 6.08 8.87
C GLN A 410 4.97 7.33 9.75
N ILE A 411 4.84 8.51 9.15
CA ILE A 411 5.00 9.79 9.84
C ILE A 411 3.93 9.96 10.92
N THR A 412 2.67 9.64 10.61
CA THR A 412 1.56 9.72 11.56
C THR A 412 1.85 8.89 12.82
N SER A 413 2.30 7.65 12.63
CA SER A 413 2.59 6.73 13.74
C SER A 413 3.76 7.22 14.61
N LEU A 414 4.81 7.78 14.01
CA LEU A 414 5.97 8.31 14.74
C LEU A 414 5.67 9.64 15.44
N VAL A 415 4.87 10.52 14.80
CA VAL A 415 4.43 11.79 15.39
C VAL A 415 3.52 11.54 16.59
N ASP A 416 2.67 10.51 16.53
CA ASP A 416 1.77 10.15 17.63
C ASP A 416 2.50 9.53 18.83
N LEU A 417 3.70 8.98 18.64
CA LEU A 417 4.55 8.48 19.74
C LEU A 417 5.20 9.63 20.54
N TYR A 418 5.51 10.74 19.87
CA TYR A 418 6.14 11.92 20.50
C TYR A 418 5.41 13.24 20.17
N PRO A 419 4.11 13.36 20.52
CA PRO A 419 3.27 14.47 20.09
C PRO A 419 3.72 15.80 20.69
N SER A 420 4.24 15.77 21.93
CA SER A 420 4.78 16.95 22.64
C SER A 420 6.02 17.54 21.98
N VAL A 421 6.72 16.79 21.14
CA VAL A 421 7.93 17.27 20.45
C VAL A 421 7.63 17.60 19.01
N LEU A 422 6.92 16.71 18.30
CA LEU A 422 6.78 16.74 16.84
C LEU A 422 5.57 17.55 16.34
N ARG A 423 4.54 17.78 17.16
CA ARG A 423 3.36 18.59 16.77
C ARG A 423 3.54 20.11 17.00
N ILE A 424 4.72 20.54 17.45
CA ILE A 424 5.02 21.95 17.75
C ILE A 424 5.59 22.66 16.51
N GLY A 425 4.98 23.79 16.14
CA GLY A 425 5.47 24.65 15.06
C GLY A 425 5.61 23.92 13.72
N TYR A 426 6.78 24.06 13.08
CA TYR A 426 7.10 23.39 11.81
C TYR A 426 7.88 22.08 11.98
N ARG A 427 7.88 21.49 13.19
CA ARG A 427 8.71 20.31 13.49
C ARG A 427 8.23 19.06 12.78
N ARG A 428 6.93 18.93 12.51
CA ARG A 428 6.38 17.83 11.69
C ARG A 428 6.95 17.89 10.28
N GLU A 429 6.94 19.07 9.66
CA GLU A 429 7.45 19.31 8.31
C GLU A 429 8.95 19.05 8.22
N ILE A 430 9.71 19.55 9.21
CA ILE A 430 11.15 19.26 9.30
C ILE A 430 11.38 17.75 9.48
N PHE A 431 10.59 17.08 10.31
CA PHE A 431 10.70 15.64 10.51
C PHE A 431 10.42 14.84 9.23
N ILE A 432 9.39 15.21 8.47
CA ILE A 432 9.13 14.62 7.15
C ILE A 432 10.32 14.85 6.21
N ALA A 433 10.83 16.08 6.14
CA ALA A 433 11.98 16.38 5.28
C ALA A 433 13.21 15.54 5.64
N VAL A 434 13.50 15.37 6.94
CA VAL A 434 14.59 14.52 7.43
C VAL A 434 14.36 13.05 7.06
N MET A 435 13.15 12.52 7.24
CA MET A 435 12.82 11.15 6.87
C MET A 435 12.95 10.92 5.36
N CYS A 436 12.43 11.83 4.53
CA CYS A 436 12.62 11.78 3.08
C CYS A 436 14.10 11.85 2.68
N CYS A 437 14.91 12.68 3.37
CA CYS A 437 16.35 12.76 3.12
C CYS A 437 17.07 11.45 3.48
N ILE A 438 16.75 10.83 4.61
CA ILE A 438 17.32 9.54 5.01
C ILE A 438 16.95 8.46 3.98
N SER A 439 15.68 8.39 3.60
CA SER A 439 15.20 7.42 2.61
C SER A 439 15.79 7.66 1.22
N TYR A 440 16.02 8.91 0.82
CA TYR A 440 16.77 9.25 -0.40
C TYR A 440 18.20 8.72 -0.34
N LEU A 441 18.94 8.98 0.75
CA LEU A 441 20.32 8.54 0.91
C LEU A 441 20.45 7.01 0.89
N LEU A 442 19.52 6.30 1.54
CA LEU A 442 19.47 4.84 1.48
C LEU A 442 19.08 4.35 0.08
N GLY A 443 18.12 5.01 -0.56
CA GLY A 443 17.67 4.71 -1.91
C GLY A 443 18.77 4.82 -2.96
N LEU A 444 19.78 5.69 -2.77
CA LEU A 444 20.95 5.81 -3.68
C LEU A 444 21.66 4.47 -3.92
N THR A 445 21.63 3.55 -2.96
CA THR A 445 22.22 2.20 -3.12
C THR A 445 21.57 1.41 -4.25
N MET A 446 20.27 1.60 -4.48
CA MET A 446 19.46 0.96 -5.53
C MET A 446 19.53 1.71 -6.86
N VAL A 447 20.22 2.85 -6.90
CA VAL A 447 20.43 3.67 -8.11
C VAL A 447 21.87 3.63 -8.61
N THR A 448 22.59 2.57 -8.25
CA THR A 448 23.91 2.22 -8.77
C THR A 448 23.78 1.26 -9.95
N LYS A 449 24.89 0.91 -10.60
CA LYS A 449 24.88 -0.09 -11.68
C LYS A 449 24.40 -1.48 -11.20
N GLY A 450 24.78 -1.89 -9.99
CA GLY A 450 24.27 -3.09 -9.32
C GLY A 450 22.97 -2.87 -8.55
N GLY A 451 22.37 -1.67 -8.64
CA GLY A 451 21.23 -1.24 -7.84
C GLY A 451 19.97 -2.08 -8.07
N MET A 452 19.80 -2.66 -9.27
CA MET A 452 18.69 -3.58 -9.56
C MET A 452 18.72 -4.83 -8.68
N TYR A 453 19.90 -5.37 -8.36
CA TYR A 453 20.04 -6.54 -7.49
C TYR A 453 19.65 -6.21 -6.04
N VAL A 454 20.07 -5.04 -5.56
CA VAL A 454 19.70 -4.55 -4.22
C VAL A 454 18.20 -4.28 -4.14
N PHE A 455 17.63 -3.64 -5.17
CA PHE A 455 16.20 -3.39 -5.29
C PHE A 455 15.39 -4.68 -5.16
N GLN A 456 15.77 -5.74 -5.89
CA GLN A 456 15.06 -7.01 -5.83
C GLN A 456 15.17 -7.72 -4.49
N LEU A 457 16.31 -7.58 -3.81
CA LEU A 457 16.46 -8.14 -2.47
C LEU A 457 15.46 -7.51 -1.48
N PHE A 458 15.26 -6.19 -1.58
CA PHE A 458 14.25 -5.49 -0.78
C PHE A 458 12.82 -5.91 -1.16
N ASP A 459 12.50 -5.90 -2.46
CA ASP A 459 11.17 -6.25 -2.95
C ASP A 459 10.75 -7.68 -2.57
N TYR A 460 11.69 -8.62 -2.60
CA TYR A 460 11.41 -10.02 -2.29
C TYR A 460 11.37 -10.34 -0.79
N TYR A 461 12.25 -9.75 0.05
CA TYR A 461 12.36 -10.13 1.47
C TYR A 461 11.82 -9.09 2.47
N ALA A 462 11.92 -7.79 2.18
CA ALA A 462 11.74 -6.77 3.22
C ALA A 462 10.27 -6.43 3.49
N ALA A 463 9.44 -6.42 2.44
CA ALA A 463 8.06 -5.94 2.55
C ALA A 463 7.05 -6.75 1.72
N SER A 464 7.33 -8.04 1.52
CA SER A 464 6.40 -8.94 0.85
C SER A 464 6.40 -10.34 1.48
N GLY A 465 5.39 -11.14 1.16
CA GLY A 465 5.30 -12.54 1.58
C GLY A 465 5.24 -12.73 3.10
N VAL A 466 6.27 -13.37 3.64
CA VAL A 466 6.34 -13.90 5.01
C VAL A 466 6.17 -12.80 6.07
N CYS A 467 6.75 -11.61 5.87
CA CYS A 467 6.66 -10.51 6.84
C CYS A 467 5.22 -9.99 7.01
N LEU A 468 4.49 -9.81 5.92
CA LEU A 468 3.10 -9.33 5.97
C LEU A 468 2.18 -10.38 6.60
N LEU A 469 2.35 -11.65 6.22
CA LEU A 469 1.59 -12.76 6.81
C LEU A 469 1.87 -12.91 8.31
N TRP A 470 3.12 -12.69 8.74
CA TRP A 470 3.49 -12.72 10.17
C TRP A 470 2.77 -11.62 10.96
N VAL A 471 2.76 -10.39 10.46
CA VAL A 471 2.05 -9.28 11.13
C VAL A 471 0.54 -9.54 11.15
N ALA A 472 -0.04 -9.93 10.01
CA ALA A 472 -1.46 -10.24 9.90
C ALA A 472 -1.93 -11.29 10.92
N PHE A 473 -1.12 -12.34 11.11
CA PHE A 473 -1.40 -13.40 12.07
C PHE A 473 -1.55 -12.84 13.50
N PHE A 474 -0.59 -12.02 13.93
CA PHE A 474 -0.62 -11.43 15.26
C PHE A 474 -1.68 -10.34 15.41
N GLU A 475 -1.98 -9.56 14.37
CA GLU A 475 -3.09 -8.60 14.38
C GLU A 475 -4.43 -9.28 14.66
N CYS A 476 -4.68 -10.39 13.97
CA CYS A 476 -5.92 -11.14 14.12
C CYS A 476 -6.00 -11.80 15.50
N ILE A 477 -4.90 -12.38 16.01
CA ILE A 477 -4.87 -12.92 17.38
C ILE A 477 -5.13 -11.83 18.41
N ALA A 478 -4.43 -10.68 18.30
CA ALA A 478 -4.53 -9.59 19.24
C ALA A 478 -5.97 -9.04 19.32
N ILE A 479 -6.65 -8.85 18.19
CA ILE A 479 -8.01 -8.31 18.18
C ILE A 479 -9.06 -9.38 18.48
N ALA A 480 -9.02 -10.52 17.79
CA ALA A 480 -10.10 -11.48 17.84
C ALA A 480 -10.12 -12.30 19.14
N TRP A 481 -8.94 -12.68 19.64
CA TRP A 481 -8.80 -13.59 20.78
C TRP A 481 -8.43 -12.89 22.08
N ILE A 482 -7.55 -11.88 22.01
CA ILE A 482 -6.99 -11.25 23.21
C ILE A 482 -7.84 -10.05 23.64
N TYR A 483 -8.06 -9.08 22.74
CA TYR A 483 -9.00 -7.99 22.97
C TYR A 483 -10.45 -8.49 22.95
N GLY A 484 -10.75 -9.48 22.10
CA GLY A 484 -12.04 -10.11 21.95
C GLY A 484 -12.87 -9.49 20.81
N ALA A 485 -13.26 -10.32 19.85
CA ALA A 485 -14.01 -9.87 18.68
C ALA A 485 -15.38 -9.24 19.02
N ASP A 486 -16.03 -9.66 20.11
CA ASP A 486 -17.26 -9.03 20.60
C ASP A 486 -17.01 -7.60 21.08
N ASN A 487 -15.95 -7.37 21.87
CA ASN A 487 -15.59 -6.04 22.33
C ASN A 487 -15.27 -5.11 21.15
N PHE A 488 -14.62 -5.65 20.11
CA PHE A 488 -14.35 -4.90 18.88
C PHE A 488 -15.64 -4.55 18.12
N TYR A 489 -16.59 -5.49 18.03
CA TYR A 489 -17.91 -5.23 17.44
C TYR A 489 -18.74 -4.22 18.22
N ASP A 490 -18.67 -4.24 19.55
CA ASP A 490 -19.32 -3.27 20.43
C ASP A 490 -18.73 -1.86 20.19
N ALA A 491 -17.40 -1.76 20.06
CA ALA A 491 -16.71 -0.52 19.71
C ALA A 491 -17.12 0.00 18.32
N ILE A 492 -17.30 -0.89 17.35
CA ILE A 492 -17.79 -0.52 16.01
C ILE A 492 -19.25 -0.07 16.06
N GLU A 493 -20.11 -0.77 16.79
CA GLU A 493 -21.51 -0.39 16.97
C GLU A 493 -21.63 1.00 17.60
N ASP A 494 -20.78 1.33 18.57
CA ASP A 494 -20.70 2.68 19.12
C ASP A 494 -20.22 3.70 18.08
N MET A 495 -19.28 3.36 17.19
CA MET A 495 -18.86 4.27 16.12
C MET A 495 -19.94 4.49 15.05
N ILE A 496 -20.42 3.43 14.39
CA ILE A 496 -21.24 3.55 13.18
C ILE A 496 -22.75 3.41 13.43
N GLY A 497 -23.15 3.05 14.65
CA GLY A 497 -24.55 2.91 15.07
C GLY A 497 -25.18 1.55 14.76
N TYR A 498 -24.42 0.58 14.26
CA TYR A 498 -24.91 -0.78 13.99
C TYR A 498 -23.74 -1.78 13.97
N ARG A 499 -24.04 -3.06 14.23
CA ARG A 499 -23.05 -4.15 14.13
C ARG A 499 -22.79 -4.55 12.66
N PRO A 500 -21.51 -4.70 12.25
CA PRO A 500 -21.14 -5.29 10.97
C PRO A 500 -21.71 -6.70 10.75
N ASN A 501 -21.66 -7.19 9.51
CA ASN A 501 -22.08 -8.56 9.20
C ASN A 501 -21.24 -9.58 10.03
N PRO A 502 -21.86 -10.59 10.66
CA PRO A 502 -21.15 -11.62 11.43
C PRO A 502 -20.03 -12.35 10.69
N TRP A 503 -20.09 -12.39 9.36
CA TRP A 503 -19.05 -13.00 8.53
C TRP A 503 -17.65 -12.39 8.78
N MET A 504 -17.53 -11.06 8.96
CA MET A 504 -16.22 -10.45 9.26
C MET A 504 -15.69 -10.92 10.62
N LYS A 505 -16.57 -11.03 11.62
CA LYS A 505 -16.23 -11.57 12.94
C LYS A 505 -15.70 -13.00 12.81
N TRP A 506 -16.37 -13.81 12.00
CA TRP A 506 -16.00 -15.20 11.80
C TRP A 506 -14.63 -15.32 11.11
N MET A 507 -14.37 -14.50 10.09
CA MET A 507 -13.05 -14.44 9.45
C MET A 507 -11.96 -14.02 10.42
N LEU A 508 -12.15 -12.94 11.19
CA LEU A 508 -11.17 -12.48 12.19
C LEU A 508 -10.90 -13.51 13.29
N ASN A 509 -11.94 -14.23 13.72
CA ASN A 509 -11.83 -15.30 14.72
C ASN A 509 -11.12 -16.56 14.20
N SER A 510 -10.82 -16.65 12.91
CA SER A 510 -10.06 -17.75 12.33
C SER A 510 -8.73 -17.24 11.74
N PRO A 511 -7.74 -16.86 12.58
CA PRO A 511 -6.39 -16.49 12.12
C PRO A 511 -5.78 -17.55 11.21
N THR A 512 -6.13 -18.83 11.44
CA THR A 512 -5.71 -19.95 10.61
C THR A 512 -6.29 -19.89 9.21
N LEU A 513 -7.56 -19.53 9.00
CA LEU A 513 -8.13 -19.34 7.65
C LEU A 513 -7.51 -18.15 6.89
N LEU A 514 -6.98 -17.17 7.62
CA LEU A 514 -6.43 -15.91 7.12
C LEU A 514 -4.97 -16.05 6.65
N CYS A 515 -4.15 -16.75 7.44
CA CYS A 515 -2.72 -16.93 7.18
C CYS A 515 -2.39 -18.27 6.52
N CYS A 516 -3.34 -19.21 6.49
CA CYS A 516 -3.22 -20.54 5.92
C CYS A 516 -4.48 -20.80 5.09
N GLY A 517 -4.37 -20.83 3.76
CA GLY A 517 -5.47 -21.16 2.88
C GLY A 517 -6.23 -22.40 3.39
N PHE A 518 -7.52 -22.22 3.67
CA PHE A 518 -8.56 -23.24 3.85
C PHE A 518 -8.15 -24.59 4.47
N GLU A 519 -8.11 -24.68 5.80
CA GLU A 519 -8.16 -25.97 6.53
C GLU A 519 -9.55 -26.66 6.45
N ASN A 520 -10.62 -25.96 6.05
CA ASN A 520 -11.98 -26.51 6.10
C ASN A 520 -12.50 -27.16 4.80
N MET A 521 -11.61 -27.46 3.83
CA MET A 521 -11.91 -28.42 2.75
C MET A 521 -11.40 -29.82 3.15
N ARG A 522 -11.82 -30.28 4.33
CA ARG A 522 -11.34 -31.51 4.99
C ARG A 522 -11.63 -32.84 4.25
N ASN A 523 -12.23 -32.84 3.05
CA ASN A 523 -12.70 -34.09 2.43
C ASN A 523 -12.14 -34.43 1.04
N LEU A 524 -11.21 -33.67 0.46
CA LEU A 524 -10.61 -34.05 -0.83
C LEU A 524 -9.12 -33.71 -0.85
N LEU A 525 -8.31 -34.77 -0.75
CA LEU A 525 -6.87 -34.88 -1.02
C LEU A 525 -5.92 -34.74 0.20
N ASP A 526 -5.73 -35.91 0.82
CA ASP A 526 -4.48 -36.49 1.35
C ASP A 526 -3.28 -35.57 1.67
N GLN A 527 -2.90 -35.59 2.96
CA GLN A 527 -1.56 -35.37 3.55
C GLN A 527 -0.77 -34.11 3.15
N SER A 528 -1.12 -32.95 3.71
CA SER A 528 -0.12 -32.01 4.25
C SER A 528 -0.76 -31.11 5.30
N GLU A 529 -0.32 -31.20 6.56
CA GLU A 529 -0.83 -30.49 7.73
C GLU A 529 -0.21 -29.10 7.95
N ASP A 530 0.44 -28.50 6.94
CA ASP A 530 1.23 -27.28 7.12
C ASP A 530 0.56 -26.07 6.43
N GLY A 531 0.14 -25.08 7.23
CA GLY A 531 -0.50 -23.86 6.74
C GLY A 531 0.40 -22.94 5.88
N CYS A 532 -0.18 -21.99 5.12
CA CYS A 532 0.54 -21.21 4.09
C CYS A 532 1.79 -20.45 4.59
N PHE A 533 1.83 -19.97 5.83
CA PHE A 533 3.05 -19.40 6.40
C PHE A 533 4.19 -20.43 6.50
N ILE A 534 3.92 -21.58 7.13
CA ILE A 534 4.89 -22.68 7.25
C ILE A 534 5.26 -23.20 5.87
N PHE A 535 4.28 -23.34 4.98
CA PHE A 535 4.51 -23.78 3.61
C PHE A 535 5.39 -22.81 2.80
N SER A 536 5.22 -21.49 2.98
CA SER A 536 6.08 -20.50 2.32
C SER A 536 7.55 -20.61 2.75
N LEU A 537 7.79 -21.03 4.00
CA LEU A 537 9.12 -21.34 4.51
C LEU A 537 9.63 -22.70 3.96
N VAL A 538 8.76 -23.70 3.88
CA VAL A 538 9.10 -25.07 3.41
C VAL A 538 9.39 -25.13 1.91
N LYS A 539 8.67 -24.36 1.08
CA LYS A 539 8.89 -24.28 -0.38
C LYS A 539 9.68 -23.05 -0.81
N TYR A 540 10.42 -22.44 0.12
CA TYR A 540 11.29 -21.33 -0.20
C TYR A 540 12.22 -21.64 -1.37
N LYS A 541 12.16 -20.81 -2.41
CA LYS A 541 13.11 -20.82 -3.52
C LYS A 541 14.03 -19.60 -3.38
N PRO A 542 15.35 -19.78 -3.50
CA PRO A 542 16.28 -18.66 -3.55
C PRO A 542 15.90 -17.66 -4.64
N LEU A 543 16.06 -16.37 -4.34
CA LEU A 543 15.86 -15.30 -5.31
C LEU A 543 16.81 -15.48 -6.50
N THR A 544 16.30 -15.25 -7.72
CA THR A 544 17.10 -15.23 -8.95
C THR A 544 16.70 -14.03 -9.80
N TYR A 545 17.65 -13.49 -10.57
CA TYR A 545 17.39 -12.42 -11.53
C TYR A 545 17.40 -12.95 -12.97
N ASN A 546 16.35 -12.65 -13.73
CA ASN A 546 16.14 -13.11 -15.12
C ASN A 546 16.34 -14.63 -15.32
N LYS A 547 16.14 -15.45 -14.27
CA LYS A 547 16.38 -16.91 -14.25
C LYS A 547 17.83 -17.35 -14.55
N VAL A 548 18.76 -16.41 -14.73
CA VAL A 548 20.15 -16.67 -15.13
C VAL A 548 21.12 -16.33 -14.00
N TYR A 549 20.85 -15.24 -13.27
CA TYR A 549 21.70 -14.81 -12.18
C TYR A 549 21.19 -15.38 -10.84
N GLU A 550 22.07 -16.10 -10.16
CA GLU A 550 21.84 -16.63 -8.81
C GLU A 550 22.51 -15.72 -7.78
N TYR A 551 21.78 -15.43 -6.72
CA TYR A 551 22.28 -14.55 -5.65
C TYR A 551 23.26 -15.32 -4.75
N PRO A 552 24.39 -14.71 -4.34
CA PRO A 552 25.34 -15.35 -3.42
C PRO A 552 24.72 -15.51 -2.02
N ASP A 553 25.14 -16.55 -1.30
CA ASP A 553 24.57 -16.93 0.01
C ASP A 553 24.57 -15.79 1.04
N TRP A 554 25.61 -14.94 1.03
CA TRP A 554 25.69 -13.80 1.93
C TRP A 554 24.57 -12.78 1.69
N SER A 555 24.16 -12.60 0.43
CA SER A 555 23.10 -11.66 0.05
C SER A 555 21.72 -12.23 0.39
N ILE A 556 21.55 -13.54 0.31
CA ILE A 556 20.35 -14.24 0.81
C ILE A 556 20.25 -14.09 2.33
N GLY A 557 21.37 -14.24 3.05
CA GLY A 557 21.45 -13.97 4.49
C GLY A 557 21.08 -12.53 4.85
N LEU A 558 21.50 -11.55 4.04
CA LEU A 558 21.08 -10.16 4.18
C LEU A 558 19.57 -10.00 3.93
N GLY A 559 19.01 -10.66 2.91
CA GLY A 559 17.56 -10.69 2.66
C GLY A 559 16.76 -11.19 3.86
N TRP A 560 17.14 -12.33 4.43
CA TRP A 560 16.49 -12.85 5.65
C TRP A 560 16.69 -11.94 6.86
N SER A 561 17.82 -11.24 6.95
CA SER A 561 18.04 -10.25 8.01
C SER A 561 17.07 -9.06 7.89
N LEU A 562 16.76 -8.61 6.67
CA LEU A 562 15.73 -7.59 6.43
C LEU A 562 14.35 -8.08 6.85
N ALA A 563 14.00 -9.33 6.52
CA ALA A 563 12.72 -9.92 6.93
C ALA A 563 12.60 -10.04 8.46
N LEU A 564 13.66 -10.53 9.12
CA LEU A 564 13.70 -10.71 10.57
C LEU A 564 13.69 -9.38 11.33
N ALA A 565 14.21 -8.30 10.75
CA ALA A 565 14.24 -6.99 11.38
C ALA A 565 12.85 -6.48 11.78
N SER A 566 11.81 -6.79 10.99
CA SER A 566 10.42 -6.47 11.35
C SER A 566 9.78 -7.56 12.21
N MET A 567 9.99 -8.84 11.87
CA MET A 567 9.32 -9.96 12.56
C MET A 567 9.69 -10.05 14.04
N ILE A 568 10.94 -9.72 14.39
CA ILE A 568 11.44 -9.78 15.77
C ILE A 568 10.80 -8.70 16.69
N CYS A 569 10.28 -7.60 16.13
CA CYS A 569 9.66 -6.53 16.93
C CYS A 569 8.50 -7.04 17.79
N ILE A 570 7.69 -7.97 17.28
CA ILE A 570 6.54 -8.53 18.00
C ILE A 570 6.98 -9.28 19.26
N PRO A 571 7.74 -10.39 19.19
CA PRO A 571 8.16 -11.12 20.38
C PRO A 571 9.07 -10.28 21.29
N MET A 572 9.93 -9.42 20.73
CA MET A 572 10.81 -8.57 21.53
C MET A 572 10.03 -7.61 22.42
N VAL A 573 9.03 -6.90 21.88
CA VAL A 573 8.21 -5.99 22.67
C VAL A 573 7.35 -6.74 23.68
N MET A 574 6.82 -7.92 23.32
CA MET A 574 6.12 -8.78 24.28
C MET A 574 7.01 -9.13 25.48
N VAL A 575 8.26 -9.56 25.24
CA VAL A 575 9.22 -9.88 26.30
C VAL A 575 9.56 -8.65 27.14
N ILE A 576 9.84 -7.50 26.51
CA ILE A 576 10.14 -6.25 27.22
C ILE A 576 8.98 -5.85 28.13
N LYS A 577 7.74 -5.86 27.63
CA LYS A 577 6.55 -5.50 28.43
C LYS A 577 6.33 -6.47 29.58
N ILE A 578 6.58 -7.77 29.38
CA ILE A 578 6.50 -8.78 30.45
C ILE A 578 7.56 -8.51 31.53
N LEU A 579 8.80 -8.21 31.14
CA LEU A 579 9.90 -7.93 32.08
C LEU A 579 9.73 -6.61 32.84
N GLN A 580 9.05 -5.63 32.25
CA GLN A 580 8.78 -4.33 32.87
C GLN A 580 7.53 -4.32 33.77
N SER A 581 6.70 -5.35 33.72
CA SER A 581 5.46 -5.39 34.49
C SER A 581 5.69 -6.07 35.84
N ASP A 582 5.32 -5.37 36.91
CA ASP A 582 5.37 -5.92 38.26
C ASP A 582 4.17 -6.85 38.50
N GLY A 583 4.44 -8.14 38.75
CA GLY A 583 3.42 -9.12 39.14
C GLY A 583 3.65 -10.53 38.59
N PRO A 584 2.85 -11.52 39.00
CA PRO A 584 2.90 -12.86 38.45
C PRO A 584 2.48 -12.86 36.97
N LEU A 585 3.15 -13.69 36.15
CA LEU A 585 3.02 -13.72 34.69
C LEU A 585 1.56 -13.73 34.19
N ILE A 586 0.67 -14.46 34.87
CA ILE A 586 -0.75 -14.56 34.51
C ILE A 586 -1.49 -13.23 34.67
N GLU A 587 -1.18 -12.45 35.71
CA GLU A 587 -1.82 -11.15 35.94
C GLU A 587 -1.28 -10.08 34.97
N VAL A 588 0.02 -10.12 34.67
CA VAL A 588 0.65 -9.27 33.65
C VAL A 588 0.03 -9.54 32.27
N LEU A 589 -0.13 -10.81 31.91
CA LEU A 589 -0.78 -11.19 30.64
C LEU A 589 -2.24 -10.73 30.60
N LYS A 590 -3.00 -10.88 31.69
CA LYS A 590 -4.40 -10.41 31.76
C LYS A 590 -4.52 -8.89 31.73
N GLY A 591 -3.63 -8.16 32.40
CA GLY A 591 -3.60 -6.70 32.42
C GLY A 591 -3.13 -6.08 31.11
N GLY A 592 -2.19 -6.73 30.41
CA GLY A 592 -1.67 -6.31 29.11
C GLY A 592 -2.52 -6.74 27.90
N ALA A 593 -3.46 -7.66 28.09
CA ALA A 593 -4.34 -8.20 27.04
C ALA A 593 -5.48 -7.25 26.65
N SER A 594 -5.97 -6.41 27.57
CA SER A 594 -7.04 -5.45 27.25
C SER A 594 -7.03 -4.28 28.23
N SER A 595 -6.60 -3.11 27.74
CA SER A 595 -6.87 -1.85 28.41
C SER A 595 -8.23 -1.36 27.97
N ARG A 596 -9.29 -1.68 28.73
CA ARG A 596 -10.55 -0.93 28.59
C ARG A 596 -10.23 0.55 28.85
N PRO A 597 -10.58 1.48 27.95
CA PRO A 597 -10.48 2.90 28.24
C PRO A 597 -11.29 3.19 29.52
N LYS A 598 -10.62 3.62 30.59
CA LYS A 598 -11.23 3.83 31.91
C LYS A 598 -12.29 4.94 31.94
N GLU A 599 -12.49 5.69 30.86
CA GLU A 599 -13.37 6.87 30.83
C GLU A 599 -14.87 6.58 30.66
N TYR A 600 -15.29 5.34 30.34
CA TYR A 600 -16.71 5.04 30.13
C TYR A 600 -17.36 4.13 31.18
N SER A 601 -16.59 3.58 32.12
CA SER A 601 -17.15 2.79 33.22
C SER A 601 -17.71 3.65 34.38
N MET A 602 -17.31 4.92 34.49
CA MET A 602 -17.82 5.80 35.56
C MET A 602 -19.29 6.21 35.36
N LYS A 603 -19.80 6.27 34.12
CA LYS A 603 -21.23 6.58 33.89
C LYS A 603 -22.19 5.45 34.28
N GLY A 604 -21.71 4.22 34.44
CA GLY A 604 -22.51 3.09 34.93
C GLY A 604 -22.39 2.83 36.43
N SER A 605 -21.34 3.35 37.07
CA SER A 605 -21.05 3.12 38.49
C SER A 605 -21.53 4.24 39.42
N GLU A 606 -21.70 5.47 38.91
CA GLU A 606 -22.18 6.60 39.71
C GLU A 606 -23.72 6.67 39.80
N LEU A 607 -24.44 5.76 39.15
CA LEU A 607 -25.91 5.66 39.28
C LEU A 607 -26.40 4.57 40.26
N THR A 608 -25.50 3.86 40.95
CA THR A 608 -25.87 2.73 41.82
C THR A 608 -25.38 2.84 43.26
N GLN A 609 -24.85 3.99 43.69
CA GLN A 609 -24.46 4.21 45.09
C GLN A 609 -24.81 5.61 45.59
N ALA A 610 -26.11 5.82 45.83
CA ALA A 610 -26.58 6.79 46.82
C ALA A 610 -27.67 6.11 47.65
N LEU A 611 -27.26 5.31 48.63
CA LEU A 611 -28.13 4.87 49.73
C LEU A 611 -28.41 6.10 50.60
N ASN A 612 -29.63 6.63 50.54
CA ASN A 612 -30.14 7.57 51.53
C ASN A 612 -30.95 6.78 52.58
N PRO A 613 -30.56 6.78 53.87
CA PRO A 613 -31.30 6.10 54.92
C PRO A 613 -32.40 7.04 55.42
N ASN A 614 -33.57 7.00 54.79
CA ASN A 614 -34.86 7.26 55.42
C ASN A 614 -35.96 7.05 54.38
N GLY A 615 -36.89 6.15 54.70
CA GLY A 615 -37.96 5.75 53.82
C GLY A 615 -38.92 6.89 53.51
N ASP A 616 -39.40 6.92 52.27
CA ASP A 616 -40.80 7.10 51.93
C ASP A 616 -41.03 6.72 50.45
N ASN A 617 -41.99 5.82 50.23
CA ASN A 617 -42.37 5.29 48.91
C ASN A 617 -43.22 6.30 48.13
N ILE A 618 -42.73 6.82 46.99
CA ILE A 618 -43.59 7.43 45.97
C ILE A 618 -43.12 7.00 44.57
N LEU A 619 -43.98 6.22 43.89
CA LEU A 619 -43.86 5.86 42.47
C LEU A 619 -44.10 7.10 41.59
N ILE A 620 -43.16 7.48 40.73
CA ILE A 620 -43.41 8.45 39.64
C ILE A 620 -42.97 7.81 38.31
N LYS A 621 -43.95 7.62 37.41
CA LYS A 621 -43.76 7.18 36.01
C LYS A 621 -43.02 8.24 35.18
N PRO A 622 -42.27 7.86 34.13
CA PRO A 622 -41.65 8.82 33.23
C PRO A 622 -42.68 9.37 32.21
N THR A 623 -42.87 10.68 32.20
CA THR A 623 -43.66 11.40 31.20
C THR A 623 -42.80 11.74 29.98
N HIS A 624 -43.25 11.30 28.81
CA HIS A 624 -42.81 11.81 27.51
C HIS A 624 -42.98 13.33 27.43
N THR A 625 -42.03 14.05 26.83
CA THR A 625 -42.23 15.43 26.41
C THR A 625 -41.92 15.59 24.93
N ILE A 626 -42.93 16.14 24.27
CA ILE A 626 -43.14 16.32 22.84
C ILE A 626 -42.32 17.52 22.35
N VAL A 627 -41.79 17.39 21.14
CA VAL A 627 -41.17 18.46 20.35
C VAL A 627 -42.27 19.41 19.88
N GLU A 628 -42.26 20.66 20.33
CA GLU A 628 -43.01 21.75 19.71
C GLU A 628 -42.08 22.63 18.87
N THR A 629 -42.59 22.96 17.69
CA THR A 629 -41.99 23.79 16.63
C THR A 629 -42.47 25.23 16.79
N MET A 630 -41.77 26.17 16.12
CA MET A 630 -42.06 27.60 15.84
C MET A 630 -41.16 28.57 16.63
N MET A 631 -40.45 29.54 16.04
CA MET A 631 -40.49 30.23 14.73
C MET A 631 -39.09 30.44 14.16
#